data_AF-A0A8S3ENF1-F1
#
_entry.id   AF-A0A8S3ENF1-F1
#
_cell.length_a   1.000
_cell.length_b   1.000
_cell.length_c   1.000
_cell.angle_alpha   90.00
_cell.angle_beta   90.00
_cell.angle_gamma   90.00
#
_symmetry.space_group_name_H-M   'P 1'
#
loop_
_entity.id
_entity.type
_entity.pdbx_description
1 polymer ?
#
loop_
_entity_poly.entity_id
_entity_poly.type
_entity_poly.pdbx_seq_one_letter_code
_entity_poly.pdbx_strand_id
1 'polypeptide(L)'
;MHIKLTDFGSSVIYDNSESLFQADNSKSVDTDRKPIKRTNSFVGTAQFVAPEILKRGAIHVGSDLWSLGCIIYQMTTGKHLFRGVHEYDIINSVVRASYKLPDDFSPVIRDLLQKLVRLEPSERLGTQETGGMKKLKEHAFFSEFPCDTKWGQLLYQRSPLETKHKLSSRPQISDDE
;
A
#
# COMPACT_ATOMS: atom_id res chain seq x y z
N MET A 1 -1.55 -8.15 -20.45
CA MET A 1 -2.51 -7.96 -19.34
C MET A 1 -1.86 -7.03 -18.32
N HIS A 2 -2.49 -5.91 -17.96
CA HIS A 2 -1.98 -4.97 -16.96
C HIS A 2 -2.82 -5.05 -15.67
N ILE A 3 -2.22 -4.65 -14.55
CA ILE A 3 -2.90 -4.55 -13.27
C ILE A 3 -3.95 -3.43 -13.34
N LYS A 4 -5.16 -3.70 -12.86
CA LYS A 4 -6.21 -2.72 -12.64
C LYS A 4 -6.59 -2.76 -11.18
N LEU A 5 -6.45 -1.64 -10.48
CA LEU A 5 -6.94 -1.51 -9.11
C LEU A 5 -8.45 -1.40 -9.12
N THR A 6 -9.09 -2.04 -8.14
CA THR A 6 -10.53 -2.04 -7.93
C THR A 6 -10.80 -1.81 -6.44
N ASP A 7 -12.07 -1.66 -6.08
CA ASP A 7 -12.54 -1.49 -4.69
C ASP A 7 -12.07 -0.18 -4.02
N PHE A 8 -12.47 0.95 -4.61
CA PHE A 8 -12.26 2.28 -4.04
C PHE A 8 -13.31 2.66 -2.98
N GLY A 9 -14.09 1.70 -2.46
CA GLY A 9 -15.18 1.95 -1.50
C GLY A 9 -14.71 2.48 -0.15
N SER A 10 -13.43 2.30 0.17
CA SER A 10 -12.77 2.81 1.38
C SER A 10 -11.76 3.94 1.11
N SER A 11 -11.68 4.44 -0.13
CA SER A 11 -10.75 5.50 -0.49
C SER A 11 -11.18 6.85 0.12
N VAL A 12 -10.20 7.63 0.57
CA VAL A 12 -10.43 8.96 1.15
C VAL A 12 -9.77 10.00 0.27
N ILE A 13 -10.52 11.06 -0.04
CA ILE A 13 -9.98 12.23 -0.73
C ILE A 13 -9.21 13.05 0.29
N TYR A 14 -7.90 13.16 0.07
CA TYR A 14 -7.03 14.00 0.86
C TYR A 14 -6.97 15.40 0.23
N ASP A 15 -7.54 16.40 0.91
CA ASP A 15 -7.37 17.79 0.52
C ASP A 15 -6.12 18.35 1.22
N ASN A 16 -5.15 18.83 0.44
CA ASN A 16 -3.88 19.35 0.94
C ASN A 16 -4.01 20.80 1.45
N SER A 17 -5.23 21.34 1.49
CA SER A 17 -5.55 22.73 1.87
C SER A 17 -5.52 23.01 3.38
N GLU A 18 -5.44 21.98 4.25
CA GLU A 18 -5.47 22.15 5.72
C GLU A 18 -4.10 22.12 6.41
N SER A 19 -3.00 22.40 5.70
CA SER A 19 -1.70 22.66 6.37
C SER A 19 -1.57 24.05 7.00
N LEU A 20 -2.65 24.85 7.01
CA LEU A 20 -2.72 26.17 7.68
C LEU A 20 -3.39 26.15 9.07
N PHE A 21 -3.90 25.03 9.56
CA PHE A 21 -4.53 24.95 10.89
C PHE A 21 -3.72 24.11 11.87
N GLN A 22 -2.51 24.58 12.19
CA GLN A 22 -1.90 24.22 13.47
C GLN A 22 -1.15 25.40 14.09
N ALA A 23 -1.91 26.47 14.33
CA ALA A 23 -1.67 27.41 15.42
C ALA A 23 -3.02 28.08 15.72
N ASP A 24 -3.87 27.40 16.49
CA ASP A 24 -4.58 28.06 17.60
C ASP A 24 -5.46 27.07 18.37
N ASN A 25 -5.24 27.11 19.68
CA ASN A 25 -6.07 26.51 20.70
C ASN A 25 -7.46 27.17 20.66
N SER A 26 -8.52 26.40 20.90
CA SER A 26 -9.93 26.82 20.94
C SER A 26 -10.61 27.11 19.59
N LYS A 27 -11.15 26.06 18.98
CA LYS A 27 -12.50 26.03 18.37
C LYS A 27 -12.82 24.60 17.95
N SER A 28 -13.91 24.08 18.50
CA SER A 28 -14.58 22.87 18.08
C SER A 28 -14.96 22.99 16.60
N VAL A 29 -14.09 22.47 15.72
CA VAL A 29 -14.47 22.15 14.35
C VAL A 29 -15.24 20.84 14.46
N ASP A 30 -16.51 20.93 14.10
CA ASP A 30 -17.50 19.86 14.10
C ASP A 30 -17.10 18.80 13.06
N THR A 31 -16.12 17.95 13.42
CA THR A 31 -15.80 16.75 12.65
C THR A 31 -16.80 15.67 13.02
N ASP A 32 -18.06 15.82 12.59
CA ASP A 32 -19.06 14.74 12.64
C ASP A 32 -18.80 13.69 11.52
N ARG A 33 -17.53 13.33 11.34
CA ARG A 33 -17.15 12.11 10.64
C ARG A 33 -17.18 11.02 11.69
N LYS A 34 -18.32 10.32 11.78
CA LYS A 34 -18.47 9.09 12.55
C LYS A 34 -17.16 8.30 12.46
N PRO A 35 -16.55 7.88 13.59
CA PRO A 35 -15.43 6.94 13.52
C PRO A 35 -15.91 5.81 12.64
N ILE A 36 -15.15 5.48 11.58
CA ILE A 36 -15.47 4.38 10.67
C ILE A 36 -15.87 3.22 11.60
N LYS A 37 -17.16 2.91 11.66
CA LYS A 37 -17.67 1.83 12.50
C LYS A 37 -17.09 0.59 11.88
N ARG A 38 -15.96 0.16 12.42
CA ARG A 38 -15.23 -1.03 12.01
C ARG A 38 -16.17 -2.19 12.26
N THR A 39 -16.82 -2.64 11.20
CA THR A 39 -17.55 -3.90 11.22
C THR A 39 -16.51 -4.98 11.50
N ASN A 40 -16.77 -5.82 12.51
CA ASN A 40 -15.91 -6.89 13.04
C ASN A 40 -15.60 -8.02 12.03
N SER A 41 -15.52 -7.74 10.74
CA SER A 41 -15.15 -8.67 9.68
C SER A 41 -13.84 -8.21 9.03
N PHE A 42 -12.80 -8.03 9.85
CA PHE A 42 -11.45 -7.63 9.44
C PHE A 42 -10.57 -8.86 9.12
N VAL A 43 -11.16 -9.90 8.52
CA VAL A 43 -10.54 -11.23 8.42
C VAL A 43 -9.54 -11.36 7.25
N GLY A 44 -9.25 -10.27 6.51
CA GLY A 44 -8.35 -10.35 5.34
C GLY A 44 -7.32 -9.23 5.16
N THR A 45 -7.51 -8.06 5.77
CA THR A 45 -6.74 -6.85 5.37
C THR A 45 -5.77 -6.33 6.44
N ALA A 46 -5.84 -6.82 7.68
CA ALA A 46 -4.98 -6.36 8.79
C ALA A 46 -3.49 -6.34 8.47
N GLN A 47 -3.04 -7.29 7.64
CA GLN A 47 -1.64 -7.47 7.28
C GLN A 47 -1.10 -6.38 6.36
N PHE A 48 -1.97 -5.60 5.72
CA PHE A 48 -1.60 -4.48 4.85
C PHE A 48 -1.86 -3.13 5.51
N VAL A 49 -2.66 -3.06 6.56
CA VAL A 49 -3.02 -1.79 7.19
C VAL A 49 -1.81 -1.19 7.93
N ALA A 50 -1.59 0.10 7.71
CA ALA A 50 -0.51 0.84 8.34
C ALA A 50 -0.76 1.09 9.85
N PRO A 51 0.30 1.19 10.67
CA PRO A 51 0.18 1.30 12.13
C PRO A 51 -0.60 2.54 12.61
N GLU A 52 -0.51 3.66 11.90
CA GLU A 52 -1.21 4.91 12.20
C GLU A 52 -2.74 4.79 12.07
N ILE A 53 -3.21 3.99 11.11
CA ILE A 53 -4.63 3.71 10.90
C ILE A 53 -5.17 2.87 12.07
N LEU A 54 -4.37 1.92 12.57
CA LEU A 54 -4.73 1.08 13.71
C LEU A 54 -4.70 1.85 15.04
N LYS A 55 -3.67 2.68 15.26
CA LYS A 55 -3.46 3.41 16.53
C LYS A 55 -4.37 4.62 16.70
N ARG A 56 -4.47 5.46 15.67
CA ARG A 56 -5.08 6.80 15.76
C ARG A 56 -6.24 7.00 14.78
N GLY A 57 -6.43 6.08 13.83
CA GLY A 57 -7.37 6.28 12.72
C GLY A 57 -6.95 7.41 11.76
N ALA A 58 -5.74 7.92 11.90
CA ALA A 58 -5.20 8.97 11.03
C ALA A 58 -4.82 8.35 9.68
N ILE A 59 -5.25 8.99 8.60
CA ILE A 59 -4.94 8.59 7.23
C ILE A 59 -3.81 9.49 6.74
N HIS A 60 -2.77 8.89 6.20
CA HIS A 60 -1.62 9.61 5.64
C HIS A 60 -1.32 9.06 4.23
N VAL A 61 -0.75 9.89 3.35
CA VAL A 61 -0.29 9.42 2.01
C VAL A 61 0.73 8.28 2.14
N GLY A 62 1.52 8.32 3.22
CA GLY A 62 2.47 7.26 3.57
C GLY A 62 1.81 5.91 3.93
N SER A 63 0.50 5.86 4.23
CA SER A 63 -0.20 4.61 4.54
C SER A 63 -0.25 3.67 3.33
N ASP A 64 -0.40 4.20 2.12
CA ASP A 64 -0.35 3.40 0.88
C ASP A 64 1.05 2.87 0.61
N LEU A 65 2.10 3.62 0.98
CA LEU A 65 3.50 3.19 0.85
C LEU A 65 3.84 2.01 1.77
N TRP A 66 3.23 1.97 2.97
CA TRP A 66 3.33 0.81 3.85
C TRP A 66 2.69 -0.44 3.21
N SER A 67 1.47 -0.29 2.69
CA SER A 67 0.76 -1.37 1.98
C SER A 67 1.56 -1.86 0.77
N LEU A 68 2.17 -0.95 0.01
CA LEU A 68 3.07 -1.28 -1.10
C LEU A 68 4.25 -2.14 -0.63
N GLY A 69 4.90 -1.80 0.48
CA GLY A 69 5.97 -2.61 1.06
C GLY A 69 5.51 -4.03 1.41
N CYS A 70 4.32 -4.15 2.03
CA CYS A 70 3.73 -5.44 2.36
C CYS A 70 3.45 -6.29 1.10
N ILE A 71 2.92 -5.67 0.04
CA ILE A 71 2.63 -6.33 -1.25
C ILE A 71 3.93 -6.77 -1.93
N ILE A 72 4.97 -5.94 -1.96
CA ILE A 72 6.28 -6.29 -2.54
C ILE A 72 6.88 -7.51 -1.83
N TYR A 73 6.85 -7.52 -0.50
CA TYR A 73 7.30 -8.70 0.27
C TYR A 73 6.47 -9.95 -0.08
N GLN A 74 5.16 -9.81 -0.22
CA GLN A 74 4.30 -10.94 -0.55
C GLN A 74 4.52 -11.46 -1.97
N MET A 75 4.73 -10.58 -2.95
CA MET A 75 5.02 -10.98 -4.33
C MET A 75 6.38 -11.70 -4.44
N THR A 76 7.35 -11.33 -3.61
CA THR A 76 8.70 -11.91 -3.64
C THR A 76 8.83 -13.20 -2.84
N THR A 77 8.05 -13.37 -1.77
CA THR A 77 8.17 -14.52 -0.86
C THR A 77 6.98 -15.48 -0.89
N GLY A 78 5.87 -15.09 -1.53
CA GLY A 78 4.59 -15.79 -1.49
C GLY A 78 3.88 -15.75 -0.13
N LYS A 79 4.38 -14.95 0.82
CA LYS A 79 3.91 -14.95 2.21
C LYS A 79 3.72 -13.54 2.75
N HIS A 80 2.87 -13.36 3.76
CA HIS A 80 2.64 -12.04 4.36
C HIS A 80 3.83 -11.54 5.19
N LEU A 81 4.05 -10.22 5.23
CA LEU A 81 5.14 -9.62 6.01
C LEU A 81 4.88 -9.75 7.52
N PHE A 82 3.66 -9.43 7.94
CA PHE A 82 3.19 -9.61 9.30
C PHE A 82 2.34 -10.87 9.40
N ARG A 83 2.72 -11.78 10.30
CA ARG A 83 2.00 -13.04 10.53
C ARG A 83 1.84 -13.27 12.02
N GLY A 84 0.78 -13.97 12.38
CA GLY A 84 0.44 -14.33 13.74
C GLY A 84 -0.59 -15.45 13.71
N VAL A 85 -0.70 -16.18 14.81
CA VAL A 85 -1.73 -17.21 14.96
C VAL A 85 -3.09 -16.54 15.17
N HIS A 86 -3.10 -15.46 15.95
CA HIS A 86 -4.29 -14.66 16.19
C HIS A 86 -4.16 -13.29 15.55
N GLU A 87 -5.31 -12.69 15.23
CA GLU A 87 -5.38 -11.34 14.67
C GLU A 87 -4.68 -10.30 15.56
N TYR A 88 -4.85 -10.43 16.88
CA TYR A 88 -4.18 -9.59 17.86
C TYR A 88 -2.64 -9.61 17.73
N ASP A 89 -2.07 -10.78 17.42
CA ASP A 89 -0.62 -10.94 17.23
C ASP A 89 -0.15 -10.23 15.95
N ILE A 90 -0.96 -10.28 14.89
CA ILE A 90 -0.70 -9.57 13.63
C ILE A 90 -0.75 -8.06 13.87
N ILE A 91 -1.81 -7.57 14.52
CA ILE A 91 -1.98 -6.15 14.85
C ILE A 91 -0.81 -5.66 15.71
N ASN A 92 -0.42 -6.40 16.73
CA ASN A 92 0.73 -6.05 17.57
C ASN A 92 2.03 -5.98 16.78
N SER A 93 2.25 -6.93 15.87
CA SER A 93 3.41 -6.94 14.99
C SER A 93 3.43 -5.71 14.07
N VAL A 94 2.29 -5.33 13.49
CA VAL A 94 2.13 -4.12 12.66
C VAL A 94 2.41 -2.86 13.47
N VAL A 95 1.77 -2.71 14.63
CA VAL A 95 1.87 -1.55 15.54
C VAL A 95 3.31 -1.30 16.01
N ARG A 96 4.12 -2.37 16.10
CA ARG A 96 5.54 -2.33 16.49
C ARG A 96 6.49 -2.39 15.29
N ALA A 97 5.98 -2.51 14.06
CA ALA A 97 6.76 -2.81 12.86
C ALA A 97 7.74 -3.99 13.06
N SER A 98 7.29 -5.02 13.80
CA SER A 98 8.08 -6.22 14.08
C SER A 98 7.89 -7.23 12.96
N TYR A 99 8.89 -7.36 12.09
CA TYR A 99 8.94 -8.35 11.03
C TYR A 99 10.37 -8.87 10.87
N LYS A 100 10.50 -10.09 10.32
CA LYS A 100 11.80 -10.70 10.01
C LYS A 100 11.89 -10.98 8.52
N LEU A 101 12.96 -10.50 7.92
CA LEU A 101 13.29 -10.80 6.53
C LEU A 101 14.23 -12.01 6.50
N PRO A 102 14.07 -12.96 5.55
CA PRO A 102 15.00 -14.09 5.41
C PRO A 102 16.45 -13.62 5.26
N ASP A 103 17.44 -14.38 5.71
CA ASP A 103 18.85 -13.97 5.62
C ASP A 103 19.32 -13.90 4.16
N ASP A 104 18.90 -14.86 3.34
CA ASP A 104 19.21 -14.94 1.89
C ASP A 104 18.41 -13.95 1.03
N PHE A 105 17.69 -13.01 1.65
CA PHE A 105 16.86 -12.05 0.93
C PHE A 105 17.71 -10.99 0.23
N SER A 106 17.40 -10.71 -1.04
CA SER A 106 18.13 -9.74 -1.86
C SER A 106 18.35 -8.42 -1.11
N PRO A 107 19.61 -7.92 -1.02
CA PRO A 107 19.92 -6.72 -0.26
C PRO A 107 19.17 -5.50 -0.80
N VAL A 108 18.90 -5.47 -2.11
CA VAL A 108 18.14 -4.40 -2.77
C VAL A 108 16.68 -4.37 -2.31
N ILE A 109 16.05 -5.54 -2.20
CA ILE A 109 14.65 -5.64 -1.75
C ILE A 109 14.57 -5.37 -0.25
N ARG A 110 15.54 -5.87 0.53
CA ARG A 110 15.66 -5.59 1.96
C ARG A 110 15.70 -4.09 2.25
N ASP A 111 16.57 -3.36 1.54
CA ASP A 111 16.71 -1.91 1.66
C ASP A 111 15.41 -1.18 1.30
N LEU A 112 14.74 -1.59 0.21
CA LEU A 112 13.43 -1.04 -0.18
C LEU A 112 12.37 -1.23 0.92
N LEU A 113 12.24 -2.45 1.45
CA LEU A 113 11.25 -2.77 2.48
C LEU A 113 11.53 -2.01 3.78
N GLN A 114 12.79 -1.90 4.19
CA GLN A 114 13.18 -1.13 5.37
C GLN A 114 12.88 0.37 5.21
N LYS A 115 12.85 0.89 3.99
CA LYS A 115 12.51 2.29 3.70
C LYS A 115 11.00 2.54 3.56
N LEU A 116 10.23 1.55 3.11
CA LEU A 116 8.77 1.64 2.96
C LEU A 116 8.02 1.32 4.27
N VAL A 117 8.49 0.32 5.02
CA VAL A 117 7.81 -0.21 6.21
C VAL A 117 8.42 0.41 7.48
N ARG A 118 8.26 1.74 7.60
CA ARG A 118 8.65 2.55 8.78
C ARG A 118 7.44 2.90 9.63
N LEU A 119 7.64 3.00 10.95
CA LEU A 119 6.57 3.35 11.89
C LEU A 119 6.02 4.74 11.60
N GLU A 120 6.89 5.74 11.50
CA GLU A 120 6.51 7.10 11.18
C GLU A 120 6.15 7.23 9.69
N PRO A 121 4.93 7.67 9.34
CA PRO A 121 4.50 7.75 7.95
C PRO A 121 5.34 8.72 7.10
N SER A 122 5.80 9.82 7.68
CA SER A 122 6.62 10.84 7.01
C SER A 122 8.02 10.36 6.65
N GLU A 123 8.58 9.39 7.38
CA GLU A 123 9.90 8.81 7.12
C GLU A 123 9.90 7.77 5.99
N ARG A 124 8.73 7.40 5.46
CA ARG A 124 8.60 6.36 4.43
C ARG A 124 9.05 6.88 3.07
N LEU A 125 9.85 6.09 2.36
CA LEU A 125 10.31 6.43 1.02
C LEU A 125 9.14 6.62 0.05
N GLY A 126 9.03 7.81 -0.53
CA GLY A 126 7.95 8.18 -1.46
C GLY A 126 7.05 9.30 -0.94
N THR A 127 7.13 9.63 0.35
CA THR A 127 6.51 10.82 0.93
C THR A 127 7.23 12.11 0.54
N GLN A 128 6.59 13.26 0.71
CA GLN A 128 7.18 14.56 0.37
C GLN A 128 8.50 14.79 1.12
N GLU A 129 8.54 14.42 2.41
CA GLU A 129 9.68 14.61 3.30
C GLU A 129 10.90 13.78 2.87
N THR A 130 10.68 12.63 2.23
CA THR A 130 11.77 11.75 1.78
C THR A 130 12.23 12.03 0.35
N GLY A 131 11.67 13.02 -0.34
CA GLY A 131 11.97 13.37 -1.74
C GLY A 131 10.90 12.93 -2.75
N GLY A 132 9.72 12.57 -2.26
CA GLY A 132 8.54 12.26 -3.05
C GLY A 132 8.63 10.95 -3.82
N MET A 133 7.60 10.72 -4.65
CA MET A 133 7.47 9.54 -5.51
C MET A 133 8.65 9.38 -6.48
N LYS A 134 9.33 10.47 -6.85
CA LYS A 134 10.52 10.44 -7.71
C LYS A 134 11.62 9.57 -7.09
N LYS A 135 11.95 9.82 -5.82
CA LYS A 135 13.02 9.07 -5.13
C LYS A 135 12.66 7.61 -4.89
N LEU A 136 11.38 7.27 -4.79
CA LEU A 136 10.92 5.88 -4.77
C LEU A 136 11.17 5.19 -6.12
N LYS A 137 10.84 5.85 -7.25
CA LYS A 137 11.06 5.31 -8.60
C LYS A 137 12.54 5.18 -8.98
N GLU A 138 13.41 6.01 -8.41
CA GLU A 138 14.87 5.96 -8.59
C GLU A 138 15.55 4.85 -7.78
N HIS A 139 14.82 4.17 -6.88
CA HIS A 139 15.39 3.13 -6.03
C HIS A 139 16.04 2.01 -6.86
N ALA A 140 17.15 1.43 -6.36
CA ALA A 140 17.91 0.39 -7.05
C ALA A 140 17.07 -0.83 -7.46
N PHE A 141 16.00 -1.12 -6.70
CA PHE A 141 15.01 -2.15 -7.05
C PHE A 141 14.37 -1.94 -8.43
N PHE A 142 14.17 -0.69 -8.81
CA PHE A 142 13.60 -0.30 -10.09
C PHE A 142 14.66 0.12 -11.12
N SER A 143 15.96 -0.11 -10.87
CA SER A 143 17.04 0.35 -11.75
C SER A 143 16.98 -0.22 -13.18
N GLU A 144 16.38 -1.41 -13.38
CA GLU A 144 16.10 -1.97 -14.71
C GLU A 144 15.08 -1.13 -15.50
N PHE A 145 14.36 -0.24 -14.81
CA PHE A 145 13.36 0.69 -15.32
C PHE A 145 13.76 2.17 -15.07
N PRO A 146 14.64 2.76 -15.89
CA PRO A 146 15.04 4.17 -15.76
C PRO A 146 13.86 5.16 -15.63
N CYS A 147 14.01 6.08 -14.67
CA CYS A 147 12.96 6.74 -13.88
C CYS A 147 11.92 7.60 -14.64
N ASP A 148 12.20 8.09 -15.84
CA ASP A 148 11.24 8.99 -16.53
C ASP A 148 10.77 8.48 -17.89
N THR A 149 11.64 7.86 -18.69
CA THR A 149 11.28 7.43 -20.05
C THR A 149 10.51 6.12 -20.09
N LYS A 150 10.80 5.17 -19.17
CA LYS A 150 10.13 3.85 -19.18
C LYS A 150 8.84 3.81 -18.37
N TRP A 151 8.71 4.61 -17.31
CA TRP A 151 7.53 4.57 -16.43
C TRP A 151 6.25 5.04 -17.12
N GLY A 152 6.31 6.09 -17.95
CA GLY A 152 5.19 6.50 -18.79
C GLY A 152 4.82 5.47 -19.86
N GLN A 153 5.79 4.63 -20.25
CA GLN A 153 5.59 3.57 -21.24
C GLN A 153 5.10 2.26 -20.62
N LEU A 154 5.04 2.15 -19.29
CA LEU A 154 4.67 0.91 -18.59
C LEU A 154 3.27 0.40 -18.99
N LEU A 155 2.35 1.33 -19.34
CA LEU A 155 1.01 1.02 -19.85
C LEU A 155 1.01 0.39 -21.25
N TYR A 156 2.08 0.59 -22.02
CA TYR A 156 2.24 0.12 -23.39
C TYR A 156 3.19 -1.07 -23.50
N GLN A 157 3.95 -1.37 -22.44
CA GLN A 157 4.84 -2.52 -22.41
C GLN A 157 4.06 -3.82 -22.29
N ARG A 158 4.51 -4.88 -22.96
CA ARG A 158 3.92 -6.22 -22.75
C ARG A 158 4.25 -6.68 -21.34
N SER A 159 3.22 -7.05 -20.59
CA SER A 159 3.40 -7.65 -19.26
C SER A 159 4.30 -8.90 -19.36
N PRO A 160 5.32 -9.04 -18.50
CA PRO A 160 6.19 -10.22 -18.46
C PRO A 160 5.44 -11.52 -18.11
N LEU A 161 4.26 -11.40 -17.49
CA LEU A 161 3.42 -12.54 -17.16
C LEU A 161 2.70 -13.03 -18.44
N GLU A 162 3.21 -14.10 -19.03
CA GLU A 162 2.50 -14.92 -20.02
C GLU A 162 1.28 -15.57 -19.34
N THR A 163 0.14 -14.89 -19.35
CA THR A 163 -1.11 -15.47 -18.84
C THR A 163 -1.63 -16.49 -19.86
N LYS A 164 -1.41 -17.78 -19.60
CA LYS A 164 -2.04 -18.91 -20.32
C LYS A 164 -3.56 -18.99 -20.15
N HIS A 165 -4.22 -17.93 -19.67
CA HIS A 165 -5.66 -17.83 -19.68
C HIS A 165 -6.11 -17.55 -21.11
N LYS A 166 -6.24 -18.63 -21.88
CA LYS A 166 -7.17 -18.72 -23.00
C LYS A 166 -8.52 -18.27 -22.42
N LEU A 167 -8.98 -17.07 -22.76
CA LEU A 167 -10.37 -16.70 -22.51
C LEU A 167 -11.18 -17.77 -23.24
N SER A 168 -11.73 -18.73 -22.51
CA SER A 168 -12.77 -19.58 -23.05
C SER A 168 -13.86 -18.62 -23.47
N SER A 169 -14.11 -18.59 -24.78
CA SER A 169 -15.18 -17.90 -25.46
C SER A 169 -16.38 -17.70 -24.53
N ARG A 170 -16.73 -16.43 -24.31
CA ARG A 170 -17.97 -15.97 -23.67
C ARG A 170 -19.13 -16.85 -24.18
N PRO A 171 -19.94 -17.50 -23.32
CA PRO A 171 -21.16 -18.11 -23.80
C PRO A 171 -21.99 -17.00 -24.46
N GLN A 172 -22.29 -17.17 -25.74
CA GLN A 172 -23.29 -16.37 -26.43
C GLN A 172 -24.60 -16.67 -25.69
N ILE A 173 -25.15 -15.66 -25.02
CA ILE A 173 -26.53 -15.72 -24.58
C ILE A 173 -27.33 -15.71 -25.86
N SER A 174 -27.97 -16.84 -26.20
CA SER A 174 -28.98 -16.86 -27.23
C SER A 174 -30.17 -16.09 -26.69
N ASP A 175 -30.50 -15.00 -27.35
CA ASP A 175 -31.82 -14.41 -27.26
C ASP A 175 -32.77 -15.38 -27.97
N ASP A 176 -33.33 -16.33 -27.23
CA ASP A 176 -34.47 -17.12 -27.67
C ASP A 176 -35.75 -16.45 -27.12
N GLU A 177 -36.68 -16.20 -28.05
CA GLU A 177 -37.95 -15.47 -27.97
C GLU A 177 -38.87 -15.83 -26.78
#